data_AF-A0A3N5KQP4-F1
#
_entry.id   AF-A0A3N5KQP4-F1
#
_cell.length_a   1.000
_cell.length_b   1.000
_cell.length_c   1.000
_cell.angle_alpha   90.00
_cell.angle_beta   90.00
_cell.angle_gamma   90.00
#
_symmetry.space_group_name_H-M   'P 1'
#
loop_
_entity.id
_entity.type
_entity.pdbx_description
1 polymer ?
#
loop_
_entity_poly.entity_id
_entity_poly.type
_entity_poly.pdbx_seq_one_letter_code
_entity_poly.pdbx_strand_id
1 'polypeptide(L)' 'PFDPARLAKKAAFLTRPGLAHYTTTREDLLRRAGDVFEWVKSGRLTVRISQTLPLRDAAEAHRLLEGRKTTGKVLLLP' A
#
# COMPACT_ATOMS: atom_id res chain seq x y z
N PRO A 1 -7.32 -18.54 13.85
CA PRO A 1 -6.10 -18.98 13.12
C PRO A 1 -6.47 -19.75 11.85
N PHE A 2 -5.74 -19.62 10.75
CA PHE A 2 -5.97 -20.39 9.52
C PHE A 2 -5.18 -21.71 9.58
N ASP A 3 -5.81 -22.83 9.23
CA ASP A 3 -5.19 -24.17 9.20
C ASP A 3 -4.53 -24.45 7.83
N PRO A 4 -3.19 -24.54 7.74
CA PRO A 4 -2.48 -24.82 6.49
C PRO A 4 -2.80 -26.19 5.87
N ALA A 5 -3.22 -27.20 6.64
CA ALA A 5 -3.50 -28.53 6.12
C ALA A 5 -4.63 -28.52 5.07
N ARG A 6 -5.51 -27.51 5.12
CA ARG A 6 -6.59 -27.31 4.14
C ARG A 6 -6.09 -27.04 2.72
N LEU A 7 -4.85 -26.56 2.56
CA LEU A 7 -4.26 -26.22 1.26
C LEU A 7 -3.86 -27.47 0.45
N ALA A 8 -3.53 -28.57 1.12
CA ALA A 8 -3.05 -29.81 0.49
C ALA A 8 -4.08 -30.40 -0.48
N LYS A 9 -5.38 -30.30 -0.17
CA LYS A 9 -6.48 -30.83 -1.00
C LYS A 9 -6.54 -30.21 -2.41
N LYS A 10 -5.93 -29.04 -2.61
CA LYS A 10 -5.98 -28.29 -3.87
C LYS A 10 -4.60 -27.93 -4.40
N ALA A 11 -3.52 -28.48 -3.82
CA ALA A 11 -2.14 -28.02 -4.08
C ALA A 11 -2.01 -26.48 -4.02
N ALA A 12 -2.74 -25.85 -3.10
CA ALA A 12 -2.80 -24.40 -3.00
C ALA A 12 -1.61 -23.86 -2.19
N PHE A 13 -1.22 -22.61 -2.46
CA PHE A 13 -0.13 -21.92 -1.75
C PHE A 13 -0.67 -20.75 -0.93
N LEU A 14 0.00 -20.45 0.19
CA LEU A 14 -0.24 -19.28 1.01
C LEU A 14 1.08 -18.52 1.16
N THR A 15 1.06 -17.21 0.90
CA THR A 15 2.22 -16.34 1.08
C THR A 15 1.84 -15.09 1.87
N ARG A 16 2.76 -14.57 2.68
CA ARG A 16 2.64 -13.30 3.41
C ARG A 16 3.77 -12.36 2.98
N PRO A 17 3.68 -11.77 1.78
CA PRO A 17 4.72 -10.88 1.31
C PRO A 17 4.71 -9.55 2.07
N GLY A 18 5.91 -9.03 2.33
CA GLY A 18 6.13 -7.63 2.69
C GLY A 18 6.79 -6.90 1.52
N LEU A 19 6.69 -5.57 1.51
CA LEU A 19 7.30 -4.74 0.45
C LEU A 19 8.81 -5.01 0.32
N ALA A 20 9.51 -5.17 1.45
CA ALA A 20 10.94 -5.43 1.50
C ALA A 20 11.37 -6.70 0.74
N HIS A 21 10.50 -7.71 0.60
CA HIS A 21 10.80 -8.92 -0.17
C HIS A 21 10.81 -8.68 -1.69
N TYR A 22 10.25 -7.56 -2.14
CA TYR A 22 10.17 -7.18 -3.55
C TYR A 22 11.06 -6.00 -3.93
N THR A 23 11.71 -5.36 -2.94
CA THR A 23 12.60 -4.22 -3.11
C THR A 23 13.96 -4.51 -2.45
N THR A 24 14.48 -5.71 -2.64
CA THR A 24 15.71 -6.21 -1.98
C THR A 24 16.96 -5.51 -2.47
N THR A 25 16.98 -5.07 -3.73
CA THR A 25 18.08 -4.30 -4.33
C THR A 25 17.62 -2.91 -4.71
N ARG A 26 18.58 -2.00 -4.92
CA ARG A 26 18.29 -0.65 -5.41
C ARG A 26 17.65 -0.71 -6.79
N GLU A 27 18.12 -1.61 -7.64
CA GLU A 27 17.63 -1.81 -9.00
C GLU A 27 16.16 -2.25 -8.99
N ASP A 28 15.78 -3.18 -8.10
CA ASP A 28 14.39 -3.60 -7.94
C ASP A 28 13.48 -2.47 -7.47
N LEU A 29 13.94 -1.68 -6.49
CA LEU A 29 13.22 -0.51 -6.02
C LEU A 29 12.99 0.50 -7.14
N LEU A 30 14.06 0.88 -7.86
CA LEU A 30 14.00 1.90 -8.90
C LEU A 30 13.12 1.47 -10.07
N ARG A 31 13.24 0.21 -10.51
CA ARG A 31 12.40 -0.34 -11.57
C ARG A 31 10.92 -0.24 -11.22
N ARG A 32 10.53 -0.72 -10.03
CA ARG A 32 9.13 -0.70 -9.58
C ARG A 32 8.59 0.70 -9.36
N ALA A 33 9.41 1.59 -8.81
CA ALA A 33 9.03 3.00 -8.66
C ALA A 33 8.82 3.65 -10.03
N GLY A 34 9.70 3.37 -10.99
CA GLY A 34 9.56 3.80 -12.38
C GLY A 34 8.24 3.37 -13.01
N ASP A 35 7.86 2.10 -12.86
CA ASP A 35 6.58 1.58 -13.36
C ASP A 35 5.39 2.38 -12.80
N VAL A 36 5.38 2.64 -11.48
CA VAL A 36 4.31 3.41 -10.82
C VAL A 36 4.26 4.84 -11.33
N PHE A 37 5.41 5.52 -11.43
CA PHE A 37 5.47 6.90 -11.90
C PHE A 37 5.05 7.04 -13.36
N GLU A 38 5.46 6.12 -14.23
CA GLU A 38 5.02 6.11 -15.63
C GLU A 38 3.51 5.85 -15.76
N TRP A 39 2.91 5.02 -14.90
CA TRP A 39 1.45 4.88 -14.88
C TRP A 39 0.72 6.14 -14.44
N VAL A 40 1.28 6.89 -13.48
CA VAL A 40 0.74 8.20 -13.09
C VAL A 40 0.86 9.20 -14.24
N LYS A 41 2.05 9.29 -14.84
CA LYS A 41 2.35 10.22 -15.94
C LYS A 41 1.50 9.95 -17.19
N SER A 42 1.27 8.68 -17.52
CA SER A 42 0.42 8.26 -18.64
C SER A 42 -1.08 8.35 -18.36
N GLY A 43 -1.49 8.67 -17.13
CA GLY A 43 -2.89 8.71 -16.73
C GLY A 43 -3.54 7.35 -16.49
N ARG A 44 -2.79 6.24 -16.64
CA ARG A 44 -3.27 4.88 -16.35
C ARG A 44 -3.56 4.68 -14.85
N LEU A 45 -2.88 5.43 -13.99
CA LEU A 45 -3.09 5.43 -12.54
C LEU A 45 -3.43 6.84 -12.05
N THR A 46 -4.66 7.04 -11.58
CA THR A 46 -5.06 8.28 -10.90
C THR A 46 -4.89 8.15 -9.39
N VAL A 47 -4.06 9.01 -8.78
CA VAL A 47 -3.86 9.02 -7.33
C VAL A 47 -4.92 9.91 -6.66
N ARG A 48 -5.87 9.30 -5.97
CA ARG A 48 -6.90 10.04 -5.20
C ARG A 48 -6.40 10.41 -3.81
N ILE A 49 -6.30 11.70 -3.53
CA ILE A 49 -6.08 12.25 -2.20
C ILE A 49 -7.45 12.52 -1.58
N SER A 50 -7.80 11.82 -0.50
CA SER A 50 -9.08 11.98 0.17
C SER A 50 -9.05 13.11 1.19
N GLN A 51 -7.92 13.28 1.88
CA GLN A 51 -7.77 14.29 2.92
C GLN A 51 -6.32 14.77 3.01
N THR A 52 -6.17 16.02 3.43
CA THR A 52 -4.89 16.66 3.70
C THR A 52 -5.02 17.34 5.05
N LEU A 53 -4.20 16.94 6.01
CA LEU A 53 -4.24 17.45 7.38
C LEU A 53 -2.88 18.04 7.77
N PRO A 54 -2.81 19.04 8.64
CA PRO A 54 -1.55 19.44 9.27
C PRO A 54 -0.87 18.27 10.00
N LEU A 55 0.46 18.26 10.04
CA LEU A 55 1.25 17.20 10.70
C LEU A 55 0.91 17.09 12.19
N ARG A 56 0.62 18.22 12.84
CA ARG A 56 0.13 18.27 14.23
C ARG A 56 -1.16 17.45 14.46
N ASP A 57 -1.94 17.19 13.41
CA ASP A 57 -3.20 16.45 13.46
C ASP A 57 -3.02 14.97 13.05
N ALA A 58 -1.80 14.43 13.08
CA ALA A 58 -1.52 13.03 12.76
C ALA A 58 -2.39 12.03 13.54
N ALA A 59 -2.69 12.31 14.81
CA ALA A 59 -3.58 11.46 15.62
C ALA A 59 -4.99 11.36 15.01
N GLU A 60 -5.51 12.45 14.42
CA GLU A 60 -6.79 12.42 13.72
C GLU A 60 -6.71 11.63 12.41
N ALA A 61 -5.62 11.80 11.65
CA ALA A 61 -5.39 11.01 10.43
C ALA A 61 -5.44 9.50 10.72
N HIS A 62 -4.85 9.06 11.83
CA HIS A 62 -4.90 7.67 12.30
C HIS A 62 -6.31 7.23 12.71
N ARG A 63 -7.03 8.04 13.51
CA ARG A 63 -8.42 7.74 13.91
C ARG A 63 -9.34 7.56 12.70
N LEU A 64 -9.19 8.40 11.68
CA LEU A 64 -9.95 8.31 10.44
C LEU A 64 -9.62 7.04 9.64
N LEU A 65 -8.33 6.69 9.55
CA LEU A 65 -7.86 5.50 8.84
C LEU A 65 -8.33 4.21 9.52
N GLU A 66 -8.10 4.08 10.83
CA GLU A 66 -8.48 2.92 11.64
C GLU A 66 -10.00 2.76 11.74
N GLY A 67 -10.72 3.89 11.82
CA GLY A 67 -12.17 3.95 11.78
C GLY A 67 -12.77 3.68 10.39
N ARG A 68 -11.95 3.39 9.36
CA ARG A 68 -12.37 3.15 7.97
C ARG A 68 -13.20 4.29 7.37
N LYS A 69 -12.95 5.53 7.80
CA LYS A 69 -13.66 6.74 7.34
C LYS A 69 -13.04 7.37 6.08
N THR A 70 -11.97 6.79 5.56
CA THR A 70 -11.22 7.32 4.42
C THR A 70 -11.21 6.34 3.27
N THR A 71 -11.35 6.84 2.04
CA THR A 71 -11.10 6.07 0.83
C THR A 71 -10.20 6.88 -0.11
N GLY A 72 -8.94 6.45 -0.26
CA GLY A 72 -7.91 7.22 -0.95
C GLY A 72 -6.69 7.43 -0.04
N LYS A 73 -5.82 8.37 -0.40
CA LYS A 73 -4.65 8.73 0.39
C LYS A 73 -4.97 9.88 1.35
N VAL A 74 -4.47 9.77 2.57
CA VAL A 74 -4.44 10.86 3.55
C VAL A 74 -3.02 11.40 3.58
N LEU A 75 -2.85 12.71 3.40
CA LEU A 75 -1.55 13.37 3.44
C LEU A 75 -1.43 14.22 4.70
N LEU A 76 -0.21 14.27 5.24
CA LEU A 76 0.15 15.18 6.32
C LEU A 76 1.04 16.29 5.75
N LEU A 77 0.66 17.55 6.00
CA LEU A 77 1.45 18.72 5.64
C LEU A 77 2.30 19.16 6.85
N PRO A 78 3.62 19.32 6.70
CA PRO A 78 4.50 19.76 7.77
C PRO A 78 4.05 21.04 8.47
#